data_AF-A0A455SLA9-F1
#
_entry.id   AF-A0A455SLA9-F1
#
_cell.length_a   1.000
_cell.length_b   1.000
_cell.length_c   1.000
_cell.angle_alpha   90.00
_cell.angle_beta   90.00
_cell.angle_gamma   90.00
#
_symmetry.space_group_name_H-M   'P 1'
#
loop_
_entity.id
_entity.type
_entity.pdbx_description
1 polymer ?
#
loop_
_entity_poly.entity_id
_entity_poly.type
_entity_poly.pdbx_seq_one_letter_code
_entity_poly.pdbx_strand_id
1 'polypeptide(L)'
;MDSLTQWCTIYEAAHKLQLAASSIRRMISERQLPARFATPDEIALLLHSGRIHGVPGTGIRLIHQDTLSQIQAKRLRLSNC
;
A
#
# COMPACT_ATOMS: atom_id res chain seq x y z
N MET A 1 11.57 -9.82 14.39
CA MET A 1 10.26 -10.04 13.77
C MET A 1 9.99 -8.87 12.85
N ASP A 2 9.96 -9.10 11.53
CA ASP A 2 9.85 -8.07 10.51
C ASP A 2 8.52 -7.31 10.58
N SER A 3 8.53 -6.16 11.24
CA SER A 3 7.38 -5.27 11.42
C SER A 3 6.70 -4.88 10.10
N LEU A 4 7.43 -4.96 8.98
CA LEU A 4 6.96 -4.61 7.63
C LEU A 4 6.24 -5.74 6.87
N THR A 5 6.18 -6.94 7.42
CA THR A 5 5.47 -8.07 6.78
C THR A 5 4.01 -7.76 6.57
N GLN A 6 3.36 -7.05 7.50
CA GLN A 6 1.94 -6.68 7.44
C GLN A 6 1.65 -5.39 6.65
N TRP A 7 2.67 -4.76 6.07
CA TRP A 7 2.54 -3.50 5.35
C TRP A 7 2.88 -3.67 3.88
N CYS A 8 2.14 -2.99 3.02
CA CYS A 8 2.37 -2.94 1.58
C CYS A 8 2.71 -1.52 1.13
N THR A 9 3.63 -1.40 0.18
CA THR A 9 3.86 -0.16 -0.56
C THR A 9 2.69 0.11 -1.51
N ILE A 10 2.62 1.33 -2.06
CA ILE A 10 1.61 1.68 -3.08
C ILE A 10 1.65 0.71 -4.27
N TYR A 11 2.84 0.32 -4.73
CA TYR A 11 2.97 -0.56 -5.90
C TYR A 11 2.53 -1.99 -5.60
N GLU A 12 2.86 -2.51 -4.42
CA GLU A 12 2.39 -3.83 -3.98
C GLU A 12 0.88 -3.84 -3.78
N ALA A 13 0.31 -2.79 -3.19
CA ALA A 13 -1.13 -2.63 -3.06
C ALA A 13 -1.83 -2.56 -4.43
N ALA A 14 -1.24 -1.82 -5.38
CA ALA A 14 -1.73 -1.71 -6.75
C ALA A 14 -1.75 -3.08 -7.43
N HIS A 15 -0.67 -3.85 -7.30
CA HIS A 15 -0.57 -5.22 -7.82
C HIS A 15 -1.63 -6.15 -7.19
N LYS A 16 -1.77 -6.13 -5.85
CA LYS A 16 -2.76 -6.97 -5.14
C LYS A 16 -4.21 -6.66 -5.53
N LEU A 17 -4.54 -5.38 -5.73
CA LEU A 17 -5.89 -4.96 -6.10
C LEU A 17 -6.13 -4.95 -7.62
N GLN A 18 -5.13 -5.29 -8.43
CA GLN A 18 -5.17 -5.18 -9.89
C GLN A 18 -5.59 -3.78 -10.35
N LEU A 19 -5.01 -2.75 -9.73
CA LEU A 19 -5.27 -1.34 -10.02
C LEU A 19 -3.98 -0.64 -10.44
N ALA A 20 -4.12 0.49 -11.14
CA ALA A 20 -2.99 1.39 -11.34
C ALA A 20 -2.56 2.03 -10.01
N ALA A 21 -1.26 2.30 -9.84
CA ALA A 21 -0.73 3.00 -8.66
C ALA A 21 -1.35 4.40 -8.46
N SER A 22 -1.75 5.07 -9.55
CA SER A 22 -2.50 6.33 -9.50
C SER A 22 -3.86 6.16 -8.82
N SER A 23 -4.57 5.05 -9.06
CA SER A 23 -5.84 4.74 -8.40
C SER A 23 -5.66 4.55 -6.89
N ILE A 24 -4.60 3.85 -6.47
CA ILE A 24 -4.26 3.69 -5.05
C ILE A 24 -3.99 5.06 -4.41
N ARG A 25 -3.19 5.92 -5.06
CA ARG A 25 -2.93 7.29 -4.59
C ARG A 25 -4.22 8.10 -4.45
N ARG A 26 -5.12 8.00 -5.44
CA ARG A 26 -6.44 8.65 -5.39
C ARG A 26 -7.27 8.16 -4.21
N MET A 27 -7.36 6.85 -3.99
CA MET A 27 -8.11 6.26 -2.86
C MET A 27 -7.57 6.71 -1.50
N ILE A 28 -6.25 6.87 -1.37
CA ILE A 28 -5.63 7.44 -0.16
C ILE A 28 -6.05 8.90 0.01
N SER A 29 -5.97 9.70 -1.05
CA SER A 29 -6.36 11.12 -1.04
C SER A 29 -7.84 11.33 -0.71
N GLU A 30 -8.70 10.44 -1.20
CA GLU A 30 -10.15 10.44 -0.95
C GLU A 30 -10.53 9.80 0.39
N ARG A 31 -9.54 9.43 1.23
CA ARG A 31 -9.73 8.78 2.54
C ARG A 31 -10.47 7.43 2.49
N GLN A 32 -10.52 6.80 1.33
CA GLN A 32 -11.10 5.47 1.14
C GLN A 32 -10.12 4.35 1.50
N LEU A 33 -8.82 4.64 1.44
CA LEU A 33 -7.76 3.72 1.80
C LEU A 33 -6.82 4.33 2.86
N PRO A 34 -6.93 3.91 4.12
CA PRO A 34 -5.98 4.27 5.17
C PRO A 34 -4.54 3.94 4.78
N ALA A 35 -3.65 4.93 4.93
CA ALA A 35 -2.22 4.77 4.73
C ALA A 35 -1.43 5.70 5.65
N ARG A 36 -0.26 5.25 6.10
CA ARG A 36 0.69 6.05 6.88
C ARG A 36 1.99 6.26 6.13
N PHE A 37 2.81 7.20 6.59
CA PHE A 37 4.19 7.31 6.11
C PHE A 37 5.06 6.24 6.76
N ALA A 38 6.02 5.73 5.99
CA ALA A 38 7.10 4.89 6.51
C ALA A 38 8.06 5.75 7.34
N THR A 39 8.59 5.19 8.43
CA THR A 39 9.69 5.79 9.19
C THR A 39 11.02 5.63 8.43
N PRO A 40 12.08 6.38 8.77
CA PRO A 40 13.39 6.20 8.16
C PRO A 40 13.92 4.76 8.26
N ASP A 41 13.73 4.11 9.41
CA ASP A 41 14.15 2.71 9.62
C ASP A 41 13.38 1.75 8.72
N GLU A 42 12.08 1.95 8.57
CA GLU A 42 11.25 1.17 7.65
C GLU A 42 11.65 1.38 6.19
N ILE A 43 11.97 2.62 5.81
CA ILE A 43 12.47 2.93 4.47
C ILE A 43 13.79 2.19 4.21
N ALA A 44 14.71 2.18 5.18
CA ALA A 44 15.97 1.45 5.08
C ALA A 44 15.73 -0.06 4.89
N LEU A 45 14.80 -0.65 5.65
CA LEU A 45 14.41 -2.06 5.49
C LEU A 45 13.77 -2.35 4.12
N LEU A 46 12.94 -1.44 3.60
CA LEU A 46 12.31 -1.59 2.28
C LEU A 46 13.34 -1.49 1.15
N LEU A 47 14.33 -0.61 1.27
CA LEU A 47 15.45 -0.51 0.33
C LEU A 47 16.32 -1.77 0.37
N HIS A 48 16.69 -2.21 1.58
CA HIS A 48 17.52 -3.40 1.77
C HIS A 48 16.86 -4.68 1.22
N SER A 49 15.54 -4.82 1.42
CA SER A 49 14.76 -5.94 0.89
C SER A 49 14.47 -5.84 -0.61
N GLY A 50 14.84 -4.75 -1.28
CA GLY A 50 14.55 -4.52 -2.70
C GLY A 50 13.07 -4.26 -3.00
N ARG A 51 12.23 -4.06 -1.99
CA ARG A 51 10.79 -3.73 -2.16
C ARG A 51 10.57 -2.34 -2.73
N ILE A 52 11.55 -1.44 -2.55
CA ILE A 52 11.63 -0.15 -3.21
C ILE A 52 13.06 0.08 -3.73
N HIS A 53 13.20 0.85 -4.81
CA HIS A 53 14.51 1.21 -5.39
C HIS A 53 14.92 2.66 -5.10
N GLY A 54 14.06 3.44 -4.46
CA GLY A 54 14.31 4.84 -4.15
C GLY A 54 13.19 5.45 -3.33
N VAL A 55 13.48 6.61 -2.75
CA VAL A 55 12.53 7.37 -1.92
C VAL A 55 12.12 8.62 -2.69
N PRO A 56 10.85 8.74 -3.10
CA PRO A 56 10.37 9.96 -3.73
C PRO A 56 10.36 11.10 -2.72
N GLY A 57 10.46 12.35 -3.18
CA GLY A 57 10.43 13.54 -2.30
C GLY A 57 9.16 13.66 -1.45
N THR A 58 8.10 12.95 -1.81
CA THR A 58 6.85 12.86 -1.05
C THR A 58 6.87 11.79 0.06
N GLY A 59 7.97 11.04 0.21
CA GLY A 59 8.09 9.91 1.13
C GLY A 59 7.38 8.64 0.66
N ILE A 60 7.53 7.56 1.43
CA ILE A 60 6.92 6.25 1.16
C ILE A 60 5.63 6.11 1.98
N ARG A 61 4.55 5.71 1.32
CA ARG A 61 3.28 5.36 1.97
C ARG A 61 3.16 3.86 2.14
N LEU A 62 2.74 3.45 3.33
CA LEU A 62 2.47 2.07 3.71
C LEU A 62 0.99 1.88 4.01
N ILE A 63 0.47 0.77 3.51
CA ILE A 63 -0.92 0.36 3.62
C ILE A 63 -0.96 -0.98 4.35
N HIS A 64 -1.80 -1.09 5.37
CA HIS A 64 -1.92 -2.34 6.11
C HIS A 64 -2.60 -3.42 5.26
N GLN A 65 -2.13 -4.66 5.34
CA GLN A 65 -2.66 -5.76 4.54
C GLN A 65 -4.16 -6.01 4.81
N ASP A 66 -4.60 -5.94 6.08
CA ASP A 66 -6.02 -6.13 6.43
C ASP A 66 -6.94 -5.12 5.73
N THR A 67 -6.47 -3.88 5.58
CA THR A 67 -7.21 -2.83 4.87
C THR A 67 -7.35 -3.16 3.39
N LEU A 68 -6.30 -3.69 2.76
CA LEU A 68 -6.36 -4.14 1.36
C LEU A 68 -7.37 -5.29 1.20
N SER A 69 -7.33 -6.28 2.09
CA SER A 69 -8.26 -7.41 2.09
C SER A 69 -9.72 -6.96 2.22
N GLN A 70 -10.01 -6.01 3.11
CA GLN A 70 -11.36 -5.44 3.26
C GLN A 70 -11.84 -4.73 1.98
N ILE A 71 -10.97 -3.95 1.33
CA ILE A 71 -11.31 -3.27 0.08
C ILE A 71 -11.54 -4.27 -1.04
N GLN A 72 -10.68 -5.28 -1.15
CA GLN A 72 -10.83 -6.33 -2.16
C GLN A 72 -12.16 -7.06 -1.99
N ALA A 73 -12.50 -7.44 -0.75
CA ALA A 73 -13.78 -8.08 -0.43
C ALA A 73 -14.98 -7.18 -0.78
N LYS A 74 -14.90 -5.86 -0.48
CA LYS A 74 -15.95 -4.90 -0.85
C LYS A 74 -16.14 -4.79 -2.36
N ARG A 75 -15.05 -4.81 -3.13
CA ARG A 75 -15.10 -4.75 -4.61
C ARG A 75 -15.67 -6.02 -5.25
N LEU A 76 -15.30 -7.18 -4.72
CA LEU A 76 -15.87 -8.47 -5.15
C LEU A 76 -17.38 -8.52 -4.93
N ARG A 77 -17.86 -8.03 -3.77
CA ARG A 77 -19.31 -7.98 -3.48
C ARG A 77 -20.09 -7.09 -4.44
N LEU A 78 -19.51 -5.96 -4.87
CA LEU A 78 -20.13 -5.05 -5.83
C LEU A 78 -20.09 -5.56 -7.28
N SER A 79 -19.22 -6.53 -7.59
CA SER A 79 -19.12 -7.10 -8.94
C SER A 79 -20.05 -8.28 -9.16
N ASN A 80 -20.65 -8.81 -8.09
CA ASN A 80 -21.58 -9.96 -8.10
C ASN A 80 -23.06 -9.53 -7.97
N CYS A 81 -23.36 -8.25 -8.16
CA CYS A 81 -24.72 -7.70 -8.25
C CYS A 81 -24.91 -7.09 -9.65
#